data_AF-A0A497RHJ5-F1
#
_entry.id   AF-A0A497RHJ5-F1
#
_cell.length_a   1.000
_cell.length_b   1.000
_cell.length_c   1.000
_cell.angle_alpha   90.00
_cell.angle_beta   90.00
_cell.angle_gamma   90.00
#
_symmetry.space_group_name_H-M   'P 1'
#
loop_
_entity.id
_entity.type
_entity.pdbx_description
1 polymer ?
#
loop_
_entity_poly.entity_id
_entity_poly.type
_entity_poly.pdbx_seq_one_letter_code
_entity_poly.pdbx_strand_id
1 'polypeptide(L)'
;YRVYANDSAGNMNVSETRVVTVAVPTSTSSPTHTAPMDSDGDGVLDGVEDNVPNGGDGNYDGVKDSMQDNVASIPSATEMGYITIETDKGYLRNVRSCTKEEFGILLSIWIGWF
;
A
#
# COMPACT_ATOMS: atom_id res chain seq x y z
N TYR A 1 18.68 -9.57 33.54
CA TYR A 1 18.78 -8.64 32.39
C TYR A 1 18.52 -7.24 32.93
N ARG A 2 19.34 -6.24 32.60
CA ARG A 2 19.13 -4.86 33.05
C ARG A 2 18.43 -4.11 31.92
N VAL A 3 17.26 -3.55 32.21
CA VAL A 3 16.51 -2.73 31.26
C VAL A 3 16.93 -1.28 31.49
N TYR A 4 17.57 -0.67 30.50
CA TYR A 4 17.82 0.76 30.47
C TYR A 4 16.68 1.37 29.65
N ALA A 5 15.64 1.89 30.31
CA ALA A 5 14.62 2.68 29.62
C ALA A 5 15.14 4.10 29.49
N ASN A 6 15.19 4.63 28.26
CA ASN A 6 15.41 6.04 27.98
C ASN A 6 14.03 6.65 27.73
N ASP A 7 13.62 7.64 28.52
CA ASP A 7 12.45 8.43 28.19
C ASP A 7 12.83 9.55 27.19
N SER A 8 11.83 10.16 26.55
CA SER A 8 12.05 11.21 25.54
C SER A 8 12.63 12.51 26.10
N ALA A 9 12.97 12.56 27.40
CA ALA A 9 13.69 13.67 28.03
C ALA A 9 15.21 13.41 28.13
N GLY A 10 15.69 12.21 27.78
CA GLY A 10 17.13 11.91 27.66
C GLY A 10 17.85 11.67 28.98
N ASN A 11 17.14 11.28 30.05
CA ASN A 11 17.75 11.03 31.34
C ASN A 11 18.04 9.53 31.55
N MET A 12 19.33 9.16 31.60
CA MET A 12 19.78 7.80 31.94
C MET A 12 20.06 7.69 33.45
N ASN A 13 19.58 6.62 34.10
CA ASN A 13 19.91 6.20 35.48
C ASN A 13 19.23 6.89 36.69
N VAL A 14 17.99 7.39 36.56
CA VAL A 14 17.19 7.76 37.76
C VAL A 14 16.23 6.64 38.15
N SER A 15 16.42 6.06 39.34
CA SER A 15 15.51 5.10 39.96
C SER A 15 14.58 5.84 40.93
N GLU A 16 13.41 6.27 40.45
CA GLU A 16 12.39 6.88 41.30
C GLU A 16 11.25 5.87 41.55
N THR A 17 11.03 5.52 42.82
CA THR A 17 9.94 4.63 43.23
C THR A 17 8.62 5.39 43.14
N ARG A 18 7.95 5.34 41.98
CA ARG A 18 6.61 5.90 41.80
C ARG A 18 5.57 4.79 41.92
N VAL A 19 4.61 4.97 42.82
CA VAL A 19 3.45 4.07 42.94
C VAL A 19 2.56 4.30 41.72
N VAL A 20 2.57 3.35 40.79
CA VAL A 20 1.66 3.35 39.64
C VAL A 20 0.32 2.79 40.09
N THR A 21 -0.66 3.67 40.28
CA THR A 21 -2.05 3.25 40.39
C THR A 21 -2.47 2.71 39.01
N VAL A 22 -2.57 1.40 38.87
CA VAL A 22 -3.13 0.78 37.66
C VAL A 22 -4.63 1.07 37.67
N ALA A 23 -5.04 2.16 37.03
CA ALA A 23 -6.42 2.28 36.59
C ALA A 23 -6.69 1.09 35.66
N VAL A 24 -7.82 0.41 35.85
CA VAL A 24 -8.33 -0.60 34.91
C VAL A 24 -8.15 -0.03 33.50
N PRO A 25 -7.51 -0.75 32.56
CA PRO A 25 -7.15 -0.14 31.29
C PRO A 25 -8.43 0.22 30.55
N THR A 26 -8.78 1.50 30.53
CA THR A 26 -9.50 2.04 29.39
C THR A 26 -8.54 1.83 28.23
N SER A 27 -8.86 0.88 27.36
CA SER A 27 -8.11 0.57 26.14
C SER A 27 -7.89 1.87 25.37
N THR A 28 -6.78 2.52 25.66
CA THR A 28 -6.32 3.68 24.91
C THR A 28 -5.74 3.05 23.67
N SER A 29 -6.55 3.00 22.62
CA SER A 29 -6.17 2.46 21.32
C SER A 29 -4.83 3.10 20.93
N SER A 30 -3.79 2.27 20.92
CA SER A 30 -2.58 2.54 20.14
C SER A 30 -3.06 2.97 18.75
N PRO A 31 -2.52 4.04 18.13
CA PRO A 31 -2.89 4.36 16.76
C PRO A 31 -2.64 3.11 15.93
N THR A 32 -3.72 2.48 15.50
CA THR A 32 -3.70 1.28 14.69
C THR A 32 -2.95 1.66 13.42
N HIS A 33 -1.70 1.24 13.29
CA HIS A 33 -1.00 1.30 12.02
C HIS A 33 -1.60 0.16 11.20
N THR A 34 -2.78 0.41 10.65
CA THR A 34 -3.46 -0.50 9.73
C THR A 34 -2.53 -0.64 8.53
N ALA A 35 -1.90 -1.81 8.39
CA ALA A 35 -1.20 -2.13 7.15
C ALA A 35 -2.18 -1.91 6.00
N PRO A 36 -1.74 -1.30 4.89
CA PRO A 36 -2.63 -1.06 3.76
C PRO A 36 -3.19 -2.41 3.29
N MET A 37 -4.50 -2.46 3.08
CA MET A 37 -5.24 -3.67 2.71
C MET A 37 -5.14 -3.89 1.20
N ASP A 38 -5.09 -5.15 0.81
CA ASP A 38 -5.17 -5.68 -0.55
C ASP A 38 -6.11 -6.89 -0.42
N SER A 39 -7.40 -6.66 -0.68
CA SER A 39 -8.49 -7.56 -0.33
C SER A 39 -8.62 -8.73 -1.30
N ASP A 40 -8.24 -8.57 -2.56
CA ASP A 40 -8.34 -9.58 -3.61
C ASP A 40 -6.96 -10.24 -3.92
N GLY A 41 -5.88 -9.65 -3.42
CA GLY A 41 -4.52 -10.16 -3.48
C GLY A 41 -3.85 -9.93 -4.83
N ASP A 42 -4.37 -9.07 -5.68
CA ASP A 42 -3.81 -8.83 -7.00
C ASP A 42 -2.48 -8.02 -6.94
N GLY A 43 -2.14 -7.50 -5.76
CA GLY A 43 -0.92 -6.75 -5.46
C GLY A 43 -1.09 -5.23 -5.55
N VAL A 44 -2.30 -4.74 -5.80
CA VAL A 44 -2.68 -3.34 -5.67
C VAL A 44 -3.42 -3.16 -4.33
N LEU A 45 -3.20 -2.03 -3.68
CA LEU A 45 -3.85 -1.75 -2.40
C LEU A 45 -5.28 -1.26 -2.65
N ASP A 46 -6.25 -1.70 -1.85
CA ASP A 46 -7.66 -1.27 -1.95
C ASP A 46 -7.79 0.25 -2.00
N GLY A 47 -6.99 0.94 -1.18
CA GLY A 47 -6.99 2.39 -1.12
C GLY A 47 -6.43 3.08 -2.37
N VAL A 48 -5.64 2.39 -3.20
CA VAL A 48 -5.20 2.88 -4.51
C VAL A 48 -6.32 2.72 -5.53
N GLU A 49 -6.96 1.55 -5.55
CA GLU A 49 -8.01 1.22 -6.51
C GLU A 49 -9.30 2.00 -6.25
N ASP A 50 -9.68 2.17 -4.98
CA ASP A 50 -10.85 2.96 -4.56
C ASP A 50 -10.76 4.45 -4.98
N ASN A 51 -9.58 4.94 -5.39
CA ASN A 51 -9.39 6.31 -5.89
C ASN A 51 -9.61 6.45 -7.41
N VAL A 52 -9.82 5.35 -8.15
CA VAL A 52 -10.24 5.43 -9.56
C VAL A 52 -11.65 6.06 -9.65
N PRO A 53 -12.00 6.74 -10.75
CA PRO A 53 -13.35 7.26 -10.95
C PRO A 53 -14.48 6.23 -10.75
N ASN A 54 -15.72 6.72 -10.70
CA ASN A 54 -16.93 5.90 -10.51
C ASN A 54 -17.00 5.17 -9.16
N GLY A 55 -16.18 5.59 -8.18
CA GLY A 55 -16.22 5.07 -6.82
C GLY A 55 -15.46 3.76 -6.65
N GLY A 56 -14.37 3.55 -7.39
CA GLY A 56 -13.58 2.33 -7.31
C GLY A 56 -13.85 1.31 -8.42
N ASP A 57 -14.69 1.65 -9.40
CA ASP A 57 -15.13 0.76 -10.48
C ASP A 57 -14.60 1.28 -11.83
N GLY A 58 -13.43 0.80 -12.21
CA GLY A 58 -12.70 1.26 -13.38
C GLY A 58 -13.22 0.67 -14.70
N ASN A 59 -13.77 -0.55 -14.66
CA ASN A 59 -14.30 -1.25 -15.83
C ASN A 59 -15.82 -1.08 -16.01
N TYR A 60 -16.51 -0.43 -15.07
CA TYR A 60 -17.93 -0.08 -15.09
C TYR A 60 -18.87 -1.29 -15.03
N ASP A 61 -18.49 -2.35 -14.33
CA ASP A 61 -19.35 -3.55 -14.20
C ASP A 61 -20.24 -3.53 -12.94
N GLY A 62 -20.06 -2.54 -12.08
CA GLY A 62 -20.83 -2.33 -10.84
C GLY A 62 -20.21 -2.97 -9.60
N VAL A 63 -19.07 -3.65 -9.73
CA VAL A 63 -18.25 -4.13 -8.62
C VAL A 63 -17.00 -3.25 -8.54
N LYS A 64 -16.45 -3.08 -7.34
CA LYS A 64 -15.19 -2.35 -7.18
C LYS A 64 -14.03 -3.22 -7.61
N ASP A 65 -13.07 -2.61 -8.29
CA ASP A 65 -11.83 -3.24 -8.72
C ASP A 65 -11.12 -3.90 -7.51
N SER A 66 -11.09 -3.23 -6.34
CA SER A 66 -10.52 -3.77 -5.08
C SER A 66 -11.18 -5.04 -4.50
N MET A 67 -12.23 -5.54 -5.14
CA MET A 67 -12.93 -6.77 -4.78
C MET A 67 -12.85 -7.84 -5.88
N GLN A 68 -12.12 -7.58 -6.96
CA GLN A 68 -12.09 -8.38 -8.17
C GLN A 68 -10.66 -8.72 -8.53
N ASP A 69 -10.20 -9.91 -8.14
CA ASP A 69 -8.84 -10.40 -8.43
C ASP A 69 -8.50 -10.54 -9.93
N ASN A 70 -9.44 -10.24 -10.83
CA ASN A 70 -9.29 -10.20 -12.27
C ASN A 70 -9.41 -8.79 -12.89
N VAL A 71 -9.59 -7.74 -12.07
CA VAL A 71 -9.70 -6.33 -12.46
C VAL A 71 -8.82 -5.50 -11.54
N ALA A 72 -7.90 -4.70 -12.10
CA ALA A 72 -6.96 -3.89 -11.33
C ALA A 72 -6.92 -2.44 -11.82
N SER A 73 -7.03 -1.47 -10.91
CA SER A 73 -6.91 -0.05 -11.25
C SER A 73 -5.70 0.62 -10.58
N ILE A 74 -4.75 1.07 -11.41
CA ILE A 74 -3.54 1.72 -10.92
C ILE A 74 -3.35 3.12 -11.51
N PRO A 75 -2.73 4.06 -10.78
CA PRO A 75 -2.31 5.33 -11.35
C PRO A 75 -1.43 5.10 -12.58
N SER A 76 -1.65 5.90 -13.63
CA SER A 76 -0.72 5.96 -14.75
C SER A 76 0.68 6.30 -14.23
N ALA A 77 1.71 5.73 -14.84
CA ALA A 77 3.10 6.04 -14.50
C ALA A 77 3.46 7.52 -14.73
N THR A 78 2.65 8.23 -15.52
CA THR A 78 2.77 9.68 -15.75
C THR A 78 1.98 10.51 -14.74
N GLU A 79 1.33 9.88 -13.75
CA GLU A 79 0.43 10.48 -12.77
C GLU A 79 -0.79 11.21 -13.39
N MET A 80 -1.03 11.05 -14.69
CA MET A 80 -2.14 11.66 -15.42
C MET A 80 -3.35 10.72 -15.52
N GLY A 81 -3.90 10.34 -14.37
CA GLY A 81 -5.10 9.49 -14.29
C GLY A 81 -4.79 8.04 -13.96
N TYR A 82 -5.71 7.14 -14.32
CA TYR A 82 -5.68 5.71 -13.98
C TYR A 82 -5.70 4.84 -15.23
N ILE A 83 -5.17 3.63 -15.09
CA ILE A 83 -5.27 2.55 -16.06
C ILE A 83 -6.00 1.41 -15.36
N THR A 84 -7.09 0.95 -15.96
CA THR A 84 -7.81 -0.26 -15.53
C THR A 84 -7.47 -1.41 -16.46
N ILE A 85 -7.11 -2.55 -15.88
CA ILE A 85 -6.78 -3.78 -16.59
C ILE A 85 -7.77 -4.84 -16.14
N GLU A 86 -8.43 -5.50 -17.10
CA GLU A 86 -9.34 -6.60 -16.83
C GLU A 86 -8.89 -7.86 -17.58
N THR A 87 -9.14 -9.02 -16.99
CA THR A 87 -9.05 -10.31 -17.69
C THR A 87 -10.30 -11.15 -17.48
N ASP A 88 -10.84 -11.71 -18.58
CA ASP A 88 -11.98 -12.63 -18.55
C ASP A 88 -11.64 -13.96 -17.86
N LYS A 89 -10.35 -14.36 -17.85
CA LYS A 89 -9.92 -15.68 -17.38
C LYS A 89 -8.59 -15.60 -16.64
N GLY A 90 -8.64 -15.87 -15.35
CA GLY A 90 -7.48 -15.93 -14.48
C GLY A 90 -7.49 -14.79 -13.46
N TYR A 91 -6.33 -14.56 -12.86
CA TYR A 91 -6.13 -13.59 -11.80
C TYR A 91 -4.95 -12.69 -12.14
N LEU A 92 -5.07 -11.40 -11.84
CA LEU A 92 -3.97 -10.47 -11.88
C LEU A 92 -3.12 -10.64 -10.61
N ARG A 93 -1.81 -10.43 -10.75
CA ARG A 93 -0.84 -10.49 -9.63
C ARG A 93 0.32 -9.54 -9.94
N ASN A 94 0.75 -8.78 -8.94
CA ASN A 94 1.89 -7.84 -9.01
C ASN A 94 1.73 -6.78 -10.11
N VAL A 95 0.53 -6.20 -10.23
CA VAL A 95 0.22 -5.17 -11.22
C VAL A 95 0.99 -3.87 -10.90
N ARG A 96 1.61 -3.26 -11.91
CA ARG A 96 2.40 -2.03 -11.77
C ARG A 96 2.45 -1.22 -13.07
N SER A 97 2.48 0.10 -12.95
CA SER A 97 2.76 1.02 -14.05
C SER A 97 4.21 1.51 -13.94
N CYS A 98 4.83 1.78 -15.08
CA CYS A 98 6.19 2.32 -15.13
C CYS A 98 6.38 3.20 -16.37
N THR A 99 7.27 4.18 -16.28
CA THR A 99 7.68 4.97 -17.44
C THR A 99 8.82 4.27 -18.18
N LYS A 100 9.01 4.62 -19.46
CA LYS A 100 10.12 4.09 -20.28
C LYS A 100 11.50 4.39 -19.68
N GLU A 101 11.61 5.43 -18.86
CA GLU A 101 12.84 5.89 -18.22
C GLU A 101 13.22 5.03 -17.00
N GLU A 102 12.24 4.38 -16.36
CA GLU A 102 12.47 3.49 -15.20
C GLU A 102 13.06 2.13 -15.60
N PHE A 103 12.89 1.72 -16.87
CA PHE A 103 13.54 0.54 -17.47
C PHE A 103 14.79 0.90 -18.30
N GLY A 104 15.26 2.15 -18.19
CA GLY A 104 16.21 2.81 -19.09
C GLY A 104 17.71 2.58 -18.86
N ILE A 105 18.15 1.46 -18.28
CA ILE A 105 19.48 0.92 -18.60
C ILE A 105 19.36 -0.53 -19.09
N LEU A 106 19.77 -0.72 -20.35
CA LEU A 106 19.99 -1.99 -21.06
C LEU A 106 18.77 -2.62 -21.75
N LEU A 107 18.31 -2.05 -22.88
CA LEU A 107 18.12 -2.79 -24.15
C LEU A 107 17.62 -1.84 -25.26
N SER A 108 18.56 -1.03 -25.77
CA SER A 108 18.42 -0.47 -27.11
C SER A 108 18.66 -1.60 -28.12
N ILE A 109 17.64 -2.38 -28.45
CA ILE A 109 17.74 -3.29 -29.60
C ILE A 109 17.64 -2.41 -30.85
N TRP A 110 18.80 -2.16 -31.46
CA TRP A 110 18.89 -1.62 -32.81
C TRP A 110 18.34 -2.67 -33.77
N ILE A 111 17.11 -2.51 -34.25
CA ILE A 111 16.67 -3.21 -35.46
C ILE A 111 17.02 -2.28 -36.62
N GLY A 112 18.20 -2.50 -37.19
CA GLY A 112 18.55 -1.92 -38.48
C GLY A 112 17.61 -2.45 -39.56
N TRP A 113 17.10 -1.56 -40.41
CA TRP A 113 16.40 -1.90 -41.63
C TRP A 113 17.26 -1.49 -42.83
N PHE A 114 17.64 -2.50 -43.61
CA PHE A 114 18.25 -2.49 -44.96
C PHE A 114 19.66 -1.94 -45.13
#